data_AF-A0A5S9XGR0-F1
#
_entry.id   AF-A0A5S9XGR0-F1
#
_cell.length_a   1.000
_cell.length_b   1.000
_cell.length_c   1.000
_cell.angle_alpha   90.00
_cell.angle_beta   90.00
_cell.angle_gamma   90.00
#
_symmetry.space_group_name_H-M   'P 1'
#
loop_
_entity.id
_entity.type
_entity.pdbx_description
1 polymer ?
#
loop_
_entity_poly.entity_id
_entity_poly.type
_entity_poly.pdbx_seq_one_letter_code
_entity_poly.pdbx_strand_id
1 'polypeptide(L)'
;MGLRDTMNVSVEEMLASFLFIIGQNLRYIQAQDRFKRSRFSISTSFNKILKVLNAFTPSYMAKPTLVVPTKIKDSTRFYPYFKDCVGAIDGTHIPAMIIGKETASCRNRKGQLSQNVLAVCNFDLEFIYVLSGWEGSA
;
A
#
# COMPACT_ATOMS: atom_id res chain seq x y z
N MET A 1 -0.04 0.97 -21.75
CA MET A 1 -1.42 1.52 -21.84
C MET A 1 -1.48 2.69 -20.87
N GLY A 2 -1.46 3.94 -21.36
CA GLY A 2 -1.34 5.13 -20.51
C GLY A 2 -2.68 5.65 -20.02
N LEU A 3 -2.68 6.35 -18.88
CA LEU A 3 -3.78 7.21 -18.47
C LEU A 3 -4.01 8.28 -19.55
N ARG A 4 -5.27 8.57 -19.81
CA ARG A 4 -5.68 9.62 -20.74
C ARG A 4 -6.74 10.48 -20.09
N ASP A 5 -6.77 11.72 -20.50
CA ASP A 5 -7.85 12.64 -20.17
C ASP A 5 -9.19 12.04 -20.58
N THR A 6 -10.18 12.32 -19.77
CA THR A 6 -11.58 12.14 -20.18
C THR A 6 -12.09 13.46 -20.74
N MET A 7 -13.26 13.42 -21.37
CA MET A 7 -13.96 14.64 -21.82
C MET A 7 -14.06 15.73 -20.74
N ASN A 8 -14.10 15.33 -19.46
CA ASN A 8 -14.37 16.24 -18.36
C ASN A 8 -13.22 16.38 -17.35
N VAL A 9 -12.36 15.37 -17.16
CA VAL A 9 -11.34 15.33 -16.09
C VAL A 9 -9.98 14.97 -16.70
N SER A 10 -8.96 15.79 -16.42
CA SER A 10 -7.58 15.55 -16.86
C SER A 10 -6.85 14.53 -15.97
N VAL A 11 -5.77 13.93 -16.47
CA VAL A 11 -4.95 12.98 -15.70
C VAL A 11 -4.38 13.62 -14.44
N GLU A 12 -3.94 14.89 -14.49
CA GLU A 12 -3.43 15.62 -13.33
C GLU A 12 -4.51 15.79 -12.26
N GLU A 13 -5.75 16.10 -12.66
CA GLU A 13 -6.86 16.20 -11.72
C GLU A 13 -7.24 14.83 -11.14
N MET A 14 -7.18 13.76 -11.95
CA MET A 14 -7.37 12.39 -11.44
C MET A 14 -6.33 12.04 -10.38
N LEU A 15 -5.06 12.35 -10.64
CA LEU A 15 -3.97 12.11 -9.70
C LEU A 15 -4.10 12.98 -8.45
N ALA A 16 -4.39 14.27 -8.61
CA ALA A 16 -4.56 15.20 -7.49
C ALA A 16 -5.74 14.80 -6.59
N SER A 17 -6.87 14.38 -7.17
CA SER A 17 -8.01 13.90 -6.40
C SER A 17 -7.73 12.59 -5.69
N PHE A 18 -7.00 11.66 -6.33
CA PHE A 18 -6.52 10.43 -5.69
C PHE A 18 -5.62 10.73 -4.48
N LEU A 19 -4.57 11.54 -4.67
CA LEU A 19 -3.63 11.94 -3.62
C LEU A 19 -4.32 12.67 -2.47
N PHE A 20 -5.29 13.55 -2.79
CA PHE A 20 -6.10 14.25 -1.79
C PHE A 20 -6.90 13.28 -0.91
N ILE A 21 -7.48 12.24 -1.51
CA ILE A 21 -8.23 11.21 -0.79
C ILE A 21 -7.29 10.38 0.11
N ILE A 22 -6.19 9.85 -0.43
CA ILE A 22 -5.32 8.94 0.32
C ILE A 22 -4.45 9.64 1.35
N GLY A 23 -4.02 10.88 1.10
CA GLY A 23 -3.10 11.61 1.97
C GLY A 23 -3.72 12.00 3.32
N GLN A 24 -5.05 12.07 3.39
CA GLN A 24 -5.78 12.45 4.61
C GLN A 24 -6.93 11.49 4.95
N ASN A 25 -7.00 10.32 4.30
CA ASN A 25 -8.09 9.34 4.46
C ASN A 25 -9.50 9.98 4.34
N LEU A 26 -9.68 10.83 3.32
CA LEU A 26 -10.90 11.62 3.14
C LEU A 26 -11.99 10.82 2.42
N ARG A 27 -13.24 11.17 2.72
CA ARG A 27 -14.40 10.62 2.01
C ARG A 27 -14.56 11.27 0.64
N TYR A 28 -15.11 10.56 -0.33
CA TYR A 28 -15.36 11.09 -1.68
C TYR A 28 -16.19 12.38 -1.70
N ILE A 29 -17.04 12.63 -0.69
CA ILE A 29 -17.79 13.89 -0.56
C ILE A 29 -16.86 15.09 -0.39
N GLN A 30 -15.74 14.94 0.33
CA GLN A 30 -14.79 16.05 0.52
C GLN A 30 -14.01 16.33 -0.77
N ALA A 31 -13.61 15.28 -1.50
CA ALA A 31 -13.03 15.44 -2.83
C ALA A 31 -14.04 16.03 -3.84
N GLN A 32 -15.31 15.65 -3.73
CA GLN A 32 -16.40 16.21 -4.53
C GLN A 32 -16.46 17.74 -4.40
N ASP A 33 -16.45 18.23 -3.15
CA ASP A 33 -16.53 19.65 -2.87
C ASP A 33 -15.25 20.39 -3.29
N ARG A 34 -14.07 19.79 -3.08
CA ARG A 34 -12.79 20.41 -3.43
C ARG A 34 -12.58 20.57 -4.94
N PHE A 35 -12.90 19.53 -5.71
CA PHE A 35 -12.67 19.48 -7.16
C PHE A 35 -13.91 19.83 -7.99
N LYS A 36 -15.05 20.08 -7.34
CA LYS A 36 -16.34 20.41 -7.98
C LYS A 36 -16.77 19.41 -9.04
N ARG A 37 -16.50 18.11 -8.77
CA ARG A 37 -16.87 16.99 -9.65
C ARG A 37 -17.99 16.16 -9.05
N SER A 38 -18.63 15.30 -9.85
CA SER A 38 -19.58 14.33 -9.30
C SER A 38 -18.85 13.24 -8.49
N ARG A 39 -19.53 12.59 -7.54
CA ARG A 39 -18.96 11.43 -6.81
C ARG A 39 -18.59 10.29 -7.73
N PHE A 40 -19.34 10.11 -8.82
CA PHE A 40 -19.05 9.12 -9.84
C PHE A 40 -17.72 9.41 -10.55
N SER A 41 -17.47 10.68 -10.91
CA SER A 41 -16.21 11.12 -11.53
C SER A 41 -15.03 10.95 -10.58
N ILE A 42 -15.18 11.31 -9.31
CA ILE A 42 -14.14 11.12 -8.27
C ILE A 42 -13.82 9.63 -8.11
N SER A 43 -14.84 8.78 -7.92
CA SER A 43 -14.65 7.33 -7.77
C SER A 43 -14.00 6.71 -9.00
N THR A 44 -14.41 7.13 -10.21
CA THR A 44 -13.81 6.66 -11.47
C THR A 44 -12.34 7.05 -11.56
N SER A 45 -12.01 8.30 -11.22
CA SER A 45 -10.64 8.82 -11.22
C SER A 45 -9.78 8.05 -10.22
N PHE A 46 -10.28 7.85 -9.00
CA PHE A 46 -9.61 7.10 -7.95
C PHE A 46 -9.26 5.68 -8.42
N ASN A 47 -10.22 4.95 -8.96
CA ASN A 47 -10.02 3.57 -9.42
C ASN A 47 -9.09 3.48 -10.63
N LYS A 48 -9.09 4.48 -11.53
CA LYS A 48 -8.14 4.53 -12.66
C LYS A 48 -6.71 4.69 -12.16
N ILE A 49 -6.46 5.66 -11.28
CA ILE A 49 -5.13 5.90 -10.71
C ILE A 49 -4.68 4.68 -9.90
N LEU A 50 -5.54 4.10 -9.07
CA LEU A 50 -5.24 2.89 -8.29
C LEU A 50 -4.78 1.73 -9.19
N LYS A 51 -5.49 1.46 -10.29
CA LYS A 51 -5.11 0.41 -11.25
C LYS A 51 -3.74 0.66 -11.87
N VAL A 52 -3.46 1.91 -12.22
CA VAL A 52 -2.17 2.28 -12.80
C VAL A 52 -1.06 2.10 -11.78
N LEU A 53 -1.23 2.60 -10.55
CA LEU A 53 -0.24 2.43 -9.49
C LEU A 53 0.02 0.95 -9.20
N ASN A 54 -1.01 0.12 -9.08
CA ASN A 54 -0.87 -1.32 -8.87
C ASN A 54 -0.09 -2.01 -10.00
N ALA A 55 -0.25 -1.56 -11.25
CA ALA A 55 0.51 -2.10 -12.38
C ALA A 55 2.00 -1.69 -12.32
N PHE A 56 2.30 -0.55 -11.71
CA PHE A 56 3.67 -0.06 -11.55
C PHE A 56 4.34 -0.55 -10.26
N THR A 57 3.60 -0.91 -9.22
CA THR A 57 4.15 -1.34 -7.92
C THR A 57 5.33 -2.33 -8.04
N PRO A 58 5.28 -3.38 -8.88
CA PRO A 58 6.40 -4.32 -8.99
C PRO A 58 7.71 -3.70 -9.49
N SER A 59 7.63 -2.58 -10.24
CA SER A 59 8.82 -1.85 -10.73
C SER A 59 9.45 -0.93 -9.67
N TYR A 60 8.69 -0.57 -8.63
CA TYR A 60 9.16 0.27 -7.51
C TYR A 60 9.58 -0.56 -6.29
N MET A 61 9.37 -1.88 -6.32
CA MET A 61 9.86 -2.78 -5.27
C MET A 61 11.33 -3.14 -5.53
N ALA A 62 12.13 -3.14 -4.47
CA ALA A 62 13.51 -3.57 -4.53
C ALA A 62 13.59 -5.07 -4.82
N LYS A 63 14.59 -5.48 -5.61
CA LYS A 63 14.84 -6.90 -5.86
C LYS A 63 15.60 -7.49 -4.68
N PRO A 64 15.17 -8.65 -4.15
CA PRO A 64 15.93 -9.32 -3.11
C PRO A 64 17.32 -9.69 -3.64
N THR A 65 18.34 -9.35 -2.87
CA THR A 65 19.74 -9.63 -3.21
C THR A 65 20.25 -10.74 -2.29
N LEU A 66 20.96 -11.72 -2.85
CA LEU A 66 21.51 -12.85 -2.10
C LEU A 66 22.90 -12.57 -1.51
N VAL A 67 23.40 -11.35 -1.69
CA VAL A 67 24.68 -10.89 -1.14
C VAL A 67 24.44 -10.36 0.26
N VAL A 68 25.23 -10.84 1.22
CA VAL A 68 25.20 -10.35 2.60
C VAL A 68 25.48 -8.83 2.62
N PRO A 69 24.55 -8.00 3.10
CA PRO A 69 24.77 -6.57 3.21
C PRO A 69 25.99 -6.25 4.07
N THR A 70 26.76 -5.21 3.71
CA THR A 70 27.94 -4.76 4.49
C THR A 70 27.56 -4.43 5.94
N LYS A 71 26.38 -3.84 6.14
CA LYS A 71 25.77 -3.59 7.46
C LYS A 71 25.72 -4.84 8.36
N ILE A 72 25.55 -6.03 7.79
CA ILE A 72 25.61 -7.30 8.52
C ILE A 72 27.05 -7.80 8.58
N LYS A 73 27.71 -7.91 7.42
CA LYS A 73 29.04 -8.53 7.28
C LYS A 73 30.10 -7.88 8.18
N ASP A 74 30.08 -6.56 8.30
CA ASP A 74 31.10 -5.80 9.02
C ASP A 74 30.76 -5.63 10.52
N SER A 75 29.58 -6.09 10.95
CA SER A 75 29.11 -5.97 12.33
C SER A 75 29.33 -7.28 13.09
N THR A 76 30.17 -7.24 14.12
CA THR A 76 30.36 -8.38 15.05
C THR A 76 29.11 -8.72 15.86
N ARG A 77 28.13 -7.81 15.92
CA ARG A 77 26.82 -8.04 16.55
C ARG A 77 25.89 -8.83 15.64
N PHE A 78 25.93 -8.61 14.33
CA PHE A 78 24.98 -9.19 13.38
C PHE A 78 25.53 -10.40 12.63
N TYR A 79 26.82 -10.42 12.33
CA TYR A 79 27.49 -11.58 11.77
C TYR A 79 27.94 -12.53 12.89
N PRO A 80 27.73 -13.87 12.76
CA PRO A 80 27.16 -14.59 11.61
C PRO A 80 25.63 -14.77 11.66
N TYR A 81 24.96 -14.33 12.73
CA TYR A 81 23.55 -14.65 13.02
C TYR A 81 22.57 -14.25 11.90
N PHE A 82 22.85 -13.16 11.18
CA PHE A 82 22.00 -12.64 10.10
C PHE A 82 22.63 -12.77 8.71
N LYS A 83 23.65 -13.62 8.53
CA LYS A 83 24.42 -13.66 7.27
C LYS A 83 23.55 -13.87 6.02
N ASP A 84 22.49 -14.68 6.09
CA ASP A 84 21.60 -14.99 4.96
C ASP A 84 20.26 -14.24 5.03
N CYS A 85 20.18 -13.19 5.86
CA CYS A 85 18.97 -12.40 6.03
C CYS A 85 18.72 -11.54 4.79
N VAL A 86 17.55 -11.73 4.16
CA VAL A 86 17.12 -10.96 2.99
C VAL A 86 16.51 -9.62 3.39
N GLY A 87 15.95 -9.53 4.60
CA GLY A 87 15.28 -8.34 5.10
C GLY A 87 14.54 -8.57 6.40
N ALA A 88 13.92 -7.51 6.90
CA ALA A 88 13.04 -7.55 8.08
C ALA A 88 11.58 -7.60 7.62
N ILE A 89 10.80 -8.51 8.22
CA ILE A 89 9.35 -8.60 8.03
C ILE A 89 8.65 -7.97 9.24
N ASP A 90 7.63 -7.16 8.97
CA ASP A 90 6.72 -6.67 10.01
C ASP A 90 5.27 -6.63 9.48
N GLY A 91 4.31 -6.66 10.40
CA GLY A 91 2.88 -6.63 10.12
C GLY A 91 2.21 -5.42 10.73
N THR A 92 1.42 -4.70 9.95
CA THR A 92 0.61 -3.57 10.42
C THR A 92 -0.86 -3.80 10.14
N HIS A 93 -1.70 -3.59 11.15
CA HIS A 93 -3.14 -3.58 11.00
C HIS A 93 -3.64 -2.24 10.45
N ILE A 94 -4.20 -2.27 9.25
CA ILE A 94 -4.87 -1.12 8.64
C ILE A 94 -6.38 -1.23 8.94
N PRO A 95 -7.02 -0.21 9.55
CA PRO A 95 -8.47 -0.22 9.76
C PRO A 95 -9.24 -0.46 8.47
N ALA A 96 -10.18 -1.40 8.50
CA ALA A 96 -10.97 -1.78 7.33
C ALA A 96 -12.43 -1.35 7.53
N MET A 97 -12.98 -0.60 6.57
CA MET A 97 -14.42 -0.32 6.52
C MET A 97 -15.09 -1.29 5.54
N ILE A 98 -15.58 -2.41 6.06
CA ILE A 98 -16.25 -3.46 5.29
C ILE A 98 -17.69 -3.58 5.76
N ILE A 99 -18.62 -3.68 4.81
CA ILE A 99 -20.05 -3.88 5.07
C ILE A 99 -20.44 -5.26 4.54
N GLY A 100 -21.00 -6.13 5.38
CA GLY A 100 -21.57 -7.42 4.96
C GLY A 100 -20.76 -8.66 5.39
N LYS A 101 -20.86 -9.73 4.59
CA LYS A 101 -20.37 -11.09 4.94
C LYS A 101 -18.84 -11.22 5.03
N GLU A 102 -18.10 -10.28 4.46
CA GLU A 102 -16.62 -10.23 4.51
C GLU A 102 -16.07 -9.63 5.81
N THR A 103 -16.93 -9.19 6.72
CA THR A 103 -16.52 -8.65 8.03
C THR A 103 -15.82 -9.68 8.92
N ALA A 104 -16.17 -10.97 8.77
CA ALA A 104 -15.61 -12.04 9.59
C ALA A 104 -14.10 -12.24 9.35
N SER A 105 -13.63 -12.14 8.09
CA SER A 105 -12.22 -12.33 7.73
C SER A 105 -11.33 -11.15 8.11
N CYS A 106 -11.92 -9.97 8.30
CA CYS A 106 -11.20 -8.75 8.68
C CYS A 106 -11.37 -8.40 10.16
N ARG A 107 -11.90 -9.31 10.98
CA ARG A 107 -12.03 -9.09 12.43
C ARG A 107 -10.73 -9.51 13.12
N ASN A 108 -10.07 -8.57 13.79
CA ASN A 108 -8.88 -8.87 14.58
C ASN A 108 -9.25 -9.48 15.94
N ARG A 109 -8.24 -9.93 16.68
CA ARG A 109 -8.39 -10.53 18.02
C ARG A 109 -9.06 -9.60 19.04
N LYS A 110 -8.96 -8.28 18.87
CA LYS A 110 -9.61 -7.26 19.70
C LYS A 110 -11.06 -6.98 19.29
N GLY A 111 -11.56 -7.69 18.28
CA GLY A 111 -12.91 -7.56 17.76
C GLY A 111 -13.11 -6.35 16.83
N GLN A 112 -12.05 -5.62 16.49
CA GLN A 112 -12.09 -4.48 15.56
C GLN A 112 -11.91 -4.96 14.11
N LEU A 113 -12.41 -4.17 13.15
CA LEU A 113 -12.24 -4.46 11.73
C LEU A 113 -10.92 -3.84 11.21
N SER A 114 -10.00 -4.70 10.80
CA SER A 114 -8.70 -4.31 10.24
C SER A 114 -8.16 -5.41 9.33
N GLN A 115 -7.45 -5.02 8.29
CA GLN A 115 -6.68 -5.93 7.45
C GLN A 115 -5.21 -5.90 7.87
N ASN A 116 -4.61 -7.06 8.10
CA ASN A 116 -3.17 -7.13 8.31
C ASN A 116 -2.45 -6.95 6.96
N VAL A 117 -1.47 -6.07 6.93
CA VAL A 117 -0.54 -5.88 5.82
C VAL A 117 0.85 -6.25 6.31
N LEU A 118 1.40 -7.30 5.72
CA LEU A 118 2.78 -7.69 5.92
C LEU A 118 3.66 -6.98 4.92
N ALA A 119 4.77 -6.42 5.38
CA ALA A 119 5.77 -5.83 4.51
C ALA A 119 7.16 -6.34 4.89
N VAL A 120 7.98 -6.57 3.87
CA VAL A 120 9.38 -6.96 4.03
C VAL A 120 10.24 -5.85 3.44
N CYS A 121 11.21 -5.38 4.22
CA CYS A 121 12.16 -4.36 3.79
C CYS A 121 13.58 -4.91 3.81
N ASN A 122 14.41 -4.49 2.85
CA ASN A 122 15.85 -4.74 2.90
C ASN A 122 16.53 -3.84 3.96
N PHE A 123 17.85 -3.95 4.08
CA PHE A 123 18.64 -3.19 5.05
C PHE A 123 18.80 -1.70 4.70
N ASP A 124 18.36 -1.29 3.52
CA ASP A 124 18.29 0.10 3.06
C ASP A 124 16.88 0.69 3.19
N LEU A 125 15.98 -0.04 3.87
CA LEU A 125 14.58 0.35 4.14
C LEU A 125 13.72 0.42 2.88
N GLU A 126 14.09 -0.31 1.83
CA GLU A 126 13.31 -0.45 0.61
C GLU A 126 12.41 -1.68 0.70
N PHE A 127 11.14 -1.55 0.32
CA PHE A 127 10.21 -2.67 0.28
C PHE A 127 10.60 -3.67 -0.81
N ILE A 128 10.81 -4.93 -0.41
CA ILE A 128 11.05 -6.06 -1.33
C ILE A 128 9.77 -6.90 -1.53
N TYR A 129 8.84 -6.83 -0.57
CA TYR A 129 7.59 -7.58 -0.62
C TYR A 129 6.52 -6.90 0.24
N VAL A 130 5.28 -6.90 -0.23
CA VAL A 130 4.11 -6.39 0.50
C VAL A 130 2.94 -7.32 0.22
N LEU A 131 2.24 -7.74 1.27
CA LEU A 131 1.10 -8.63 1.21
C LEU A 131 -0.05 -8.09 2.05
N SER A 132 -1.15 -7.75 1.39
CA SER A 132 -2.39 -7.34 2.06
C SER A 132 -3.31 -8.53 2.30
N GLY A 133 -3.92 -8.60 3.48
CA GLY A 133 -4.94 -9.62 3.77
C GLY A 133 -4.37 -10.93 4.25
N TRP A 134 -3.20 -10.91 4.89
CA TRP A 134 -2.71 -12.09 5.57
C TRP A 134 -3.64 -12.45 6.74
N GLU A 135 -4.25 -13.62 6.69
CA GLU A 135 -5.02 -14.17 7.80
C GLU A 135 -4.05 -14.44 8.97
N GLY A 136 -4.07 -13.55 9.96
CA GLY A 136 -3.14 -13.57 11.08
C GLY A 136 -3.86 -13.32 12.40
N SER A 137 -3.92 -14.35 13.23
CA SER A 137 -4.46 -14.35 14.59
C SER A 137 -3.48 -13.75 15.61
N ALA A 138 -2.94 -12.55 15.36
CA ALA A 138 -2.08 -11.88 16.35
C ALA A 138 -2.88 -11.53 17.63
#